data_AF-A0A357L7A4-F1
#
_entry.id   AF-A0A357L7A4-F1
#
_cell.length_a   1.000
_cell.length_b   1.000
_cell.length_c   1.000
_cell.angle_alpha   90.00
_cell.angle_beta   90.00
_cell.angle_gamma   90.00
#
_symmetry.space_group_name_H-M   'P 1'
#
loop_
_entity.id
_entity.type
_entity.pdbx_description
1 polymer ?
#
loop_
_entity_poly.entity_id
_entity_poly.type
_entity_poly.pdbx_seq_one_letter_code
_entity_poly.pdbx_strand_id
1 'polypeptide(L)'
;MSVPFIRPVRREDYGQLREFARVTGGGMTNLPDDDDALKERVGRAVDSFASGAARPGGEVYMTVLEEDGKLLGTAGVFSAIGLKEGFINYKLIDEVHYSAEYERTTRR
;
A
#
# COMPACT_ATOMS: atom_id res chain seq x y z
N MET A 1 -27.76 14.89 -6.16
CA MET A 1 -26.79 13.86 -5.76
C MET A 1 -25.47 14.28 -6.37
N SER A 2 -24.43 14.47 -5.57
CA SER A 2 -23.09 14.62 -6.14
C SER A 2 -22.57 13.23 -6.54
N VAL A 3 -21.53 13.19 -7.35
CA VAL A 3 -20.95 11.94 -7.86
C VAL A 3 -19.59 11.77 -7.19
N PRO A 4 -19.29 10.60 -6.59
CA PRO A 4 -17.98 10.33 -6.02
C PRO A 4 -16.88 10.46 -7.06
N PHE A 5 -15.76 11.07 -6.68
CA PHE A 5 -14.62 11.24 -7.57
C PHE A 5 -13.31 10.89 -6.87
N ILE A 6 -12.33 10.44 -7.65
CA ILE A 6 -10.99 10.10 -7.16
C ILE A 6 -10.09 11.33 -7.33
N ARG A 7 -9.32 11.65 -6.29
CA ARG A 7 -8.29 12.69 -6.34
C ARG A 7 -7.04 12.31 -5.54
N PRO A 8 -5.89 12.96 -5.78
CA PRO A 8 -4.74 12.87 -4.89
C PRO A 8 -5.11 13.21 -3.44
N VAL A 9 -4.46 12.54 -2.49
CA VAL A 9 -4.55 12.87 -1.08
C VAL A 9 -3.96 14.25 -0.79
N ARG A 10 -4.51 14.93 0.21
CA ARG A 10 -4.04 16.22 0.73
C ARG A 10 -3.70 16.10 2.21
N ARG A 11 -2.88 17.01 2.73
CA ARG A 11 -2.51 17.03 4.16
C ARG A 11 -3.74 17.20 5.08
N GLU A 12 -4.75 17.93 4.62
CA GLU A 12 -6.04 18.14 5.33
C GLU A 12 -6.89 16.87 5.44
N ASP A 13 -6.66 15.85 4.61
CA ASP A 13 -7.38 14.57 4.64
C ASP A 13 -7.00 13.69 5.85
N TYR A 14 -5.93 14.06 6.56
CA TYR A 14 -5.37 13.29 7.67
C TYR A 14 -6.44 12.81 8.66
N GLY A 15 -7.33 13.71 9.08
CA GLY A 15 -8.35 13.36 10.08
C GLY A 15 -9.29 12.25 9.62
N GLN A 16 -9.74 12.29 8.37
CA GLN A 16 -10.64 11.27 7.82
C GLN A 16 -9.87 9.97 7.52
N LEU A 17 -8.62 10.06 7.07
CA LEU A 17 -7.75 8.89 6.86
C LEU A 17 -7.40 8.18 8.17
N ARG A 18 -7.28 8.93 9.27
CA ARG A 18 -7.06 8.36 10.61
C ARG A 18 -8.21 7.45 11.02
N GLU A 19 -9.44 7.85 10.73
CA GLU A 19 -10.60 7.00 10.99
C GLU A 19 -10.59 5.72 10.15
N PHE A 20 -10.13 5.78 8.90
CA PHE A 20 -9.94 4.57 8.10
C PHE A 20 -8.86 3.65 8.68
N ALA A 21 -7.72 4.20 9.09
CA ALA A 21 -6.62 3.43 9.69
C ALA A 21 -7.07 2.67 10.94
N ARG A 22 -7.84 3.32 11.81
CA ARG A 22 -8.46 2.71 13.00
C ARG A 22 -9.38 1.54 12.66
N VAL A 23 -10.20 1.68 11.62
CA VAL A 23 -11.13 0.63 11.18
C VAL A 23 -10.40 -0.56 10.56
N THR A 24 -9.31 -0.34 9.83
CA THR A 24 -8.52 -1.42 9.23
C THR A 24 -7.74 -2.25 10.26
N GLY A 25 -7.57 -1.73 11.48
CA GLY A 25 -6.82 -2.37 12.55
C GLY A 25 -5.31 -2.43 12.28
N GLY A 26 -4.55 -2.99 13.23
CA GLY A 26 -3.08 -3.01 13.19
C GLY A 26 -2.43 -3.90 12.12
N GLY A 27 -3.21 -4.58 11.28
CA GLY A 27 -2.69 -5.48 10.24
C GLY A 27 -2.32 -4.78 8.93
N MET A 28 -2.84 -3.58 8.67
CA MET A 28 -2.62 -2.87 7.42
C MET A 28 -1.42 -1.92 7.52
N THR A 29 -0.22 -2.44 7.30
CA THR A 29 1.04 -1.65 7.37
C THR A 29 1.11 -0.52 6.34
N ASN A 30 0.30 -0.59 5.27
CA ASN A 30 0.21 0.44 4.25
C ASN A 30 -0.68 1.64 4.65
N LEU A 31 -1.53 1.49 5.66
CA LEU A 31 -2.37 2.56 6.22
C LEU A 31 -2.28 2.47 7.75
N PRO A 32 -1.16 2.90 8.35
CA PRO A 32 -0.88 2.64 9.75
C PRO A 32 -1.82 3.42 10.68
N ASP A 33 -2.30 2.76 11.73
CA ASP A 33 -2.96 3.43 12.86
C ASP A 33 -1.95 4.04 13.85
N ASP A 34 -0.91 4.68 13.31
CA ASP A 34 0.04 5.53 14.04
C ASP A 34 0.04 6.97 13.48
N ASP A 35 -0.03 7.96 14.37
CA ASP A 35 -0.23 9.37 13.98
C ASP A 35 0.93 9.90 13.15
N ASP A 36 2.16 9.62 13.58
CA ASP A 36 3.37 10.16 12.95
C ASP A 36 3.65 9.43 11.63
N ALA A 37 3.52 8.10 11.62
CA ALA A 37 3.68 7.30 10.41
C ALA A 37 2.63 7.66 9.35
N LEU A 38 1.38 7.91 9.74
CA LEU A 38 0.32 8.29 8.81
C LEU A 38 0.53 9.71 8.26
N LYS A 39 0.91 10.68 9.10
CA LYS A 39 1.25 12.04 8.64
C LYS A 39 2.42 12.02 7.68
N GLU A 40 3.46 11.27 8.00
CA GLU A 40 4.62 11.11 7.12
C GLU A 40 4.19 10.48 5.78
N ARG A 41 3.37 9.43 5.81
CA ARG A 41 2.87 8.77 4.60
C ARG A 41 2.07 9.73 3.71
N VAL A 42 1.14 10.48 4.29
CA VAL A 42 0.35 11.49 3.55
C VAL A 42 1.25 12.60 3.00
N GLY A 43 2.21 13.08 3.79
CA GLY A 43 3.20 14.07 3.36
C GLY A 43 4.01 13.59 2.15
N ARG A 44 4.60 12.39 2.24
CA ARG A 44 5.32 11.77 1.12
C ARG A 44 4.44 11.61 -0.11
N ALA A 45 3.16 11.29 0.06
CA ALA A 45 2.24 11.16 -1.06
C ALA A 45 1.96 12.49 -1.77
N VAL A 46 1.71 13.55 -0.99
CA VAL A 46 1.55 14.91 -1.54
C VAL A 46 2.81 15.34 -2.29
N ASP A 47 3.99 15.11 -1.72
CA ASP A 47 5.26 15.47 -2.34
C ASP A 47 5.54 14.63 -3.61
N SER A 48 5.10 13.37 -3.63
CA SER A 48 5.22 12.47 -4.81
C SER A 48 4.41 12.95 -6.00
N PHE A 49 3.19 13.45 -5.80
CA PHE A 49 2.40 14.06 -6.88
C PHE A 49 3.03 15.36 -7.39
N ALA A 50 3.77 16.08 -6.56
CA ALA A 50 4.44 17.33 -6.93
C ALA A 50 5.83 17.11 -7.54
N SER A 51 6.41 15.91 -7.45
CA SER A 51 7.83 15.66 -7.79
C SER A 51 8.14 15.77 -9.29
N GLY A 52 7.14 15.56 -10.16
CA GLY A 52 7.35 15.49 -11.62
C GLY A 52 8.24 14.33 -12.05
N ALA A 53 8.34 13.26 -11.24
CA ALA A 53 9.19 12.12 -11.50
C ALA A 53 8.87 11.47 -12.86
N ALA A 54 9.88 11.35 -13.72
CA ALA A 54 9.78 10.73 -15.04
C ALA A 54 10.10 9.22 -15.03
N ARG A 55 10.60 8.70 -13.91
CA ARG A 55 10.96 7.28 -13.73
C ARG A 55 10.57 6.84 -12.32
N PRO A 56 10.21 5.55 -12.12
CA PRO A 56 9.89 5.04 -10.79
C PRO A 56 11.07 5.16 -9.82
N GLY A 57 10.83 5.74 -8.65
CA GLY A 57 11.77 5.85 -7.55
C GLY A 57 11.06 5.57 -6.22
N GLY A 58 11.37 6.37 -5.19
CA GLY A 58 10.81 6.22 -3.84
C GLY A 58 9.44 6.88 -3.64
N GLU A 59 8.77 7.28 -4.72
CA GLU A 59 7.47 7.93 -4.69
C GLU A 59 6.36 6.98 -4.21
N VAL A 60 5.38 7.58 -3.53
CA VAL A 60 4.16 6.90 -3.10
C VAL A 60 2.98 7.73 -3.57
N TYR A 61 2.10 7.18 -4.39
CA TYR A 61 0.94 7.89 -4.90
C TYR A 61 -0.30 7.40 -4.18
N MET A 62 -0.83 8.21 -3.28
CA MET A 62 -2.05 7.90 -2.53
C MET A 62 -3.22 8.76 -3.02
N THR A 63 -4.34 8.11 -3.33
CA THR A 63 -5.57 8.76 -3.74
C THR A 63 -6.68 8.50 -2.74
N VAL A 64 -7.69 9.35 -2.79
CA VAL A 64 -8.91 9.23 -1.99
C VAL A 64 -10.12 9.29 -2.90
N LEU A 65 -11.16 8.54 -2.55
CA LEU A 65 -12.49 8.67 -3.12
C LEU A 65 -13.27 9.66 -2.26
N GLU A 66 -13.71 10.77 -2.83
CA GLU A 66 -14.46 11.81 -2.11
C GLU A 66 -15.85 12.01 -2.70
N GLU A 67 -16.82 12.23 -1.82
CA GLU A 67 -18.16 12.73 -2.14
C GLU A 67 -18.54 13.82 -1.12
N ASP A 68 -18.88 15.03 -1.57
CA ASP A 68 -19.28 16.17 -0.72
C ASP A 68 -18.33 16.47 0.46
N GLY A 69 -17.02 16.40 0.23
CA GLY A 69 -15.99 16.63 1.26
C GLY A 69 -15.78 15.46 2.24
N LYS A 70 -16.54 14.37 2.10
CA LYS A 70 -16.38 13.14 2.87
C LYS A 70 -15.56 12.13 2.09
N LEU A 71 -14.57 11.54 2.73
CA LEU A 71 -13.83 10.42 2.16
C LEU A 71 -14.65 9.13 2.30
N LEU A 72 -14.67 8.37 1.21
CA LEU A 72 -15.34 7.07 1.12
C LEU A 72 -14.34 5.91 1.02
N GLY A 73 -13.08 6.20 0.68
CA GLY A 73 -12.02 5.20 0.61
C GLY A 73 -10.68 5.79 0.18
N THR A 74 -9.65 4.96 0.17
CA THR A 74 -8.30 5.34 -0.26
C THR A 74 -7.63 4.19 -0.99
N ALA A 75 -6.73 4.52 -1.92
CA ALA A 75 -5.85 3.59 -2.60
C ALA A 75 -4.44 4.17 -2.66
N GLY A 76 -3.43 3.30 -2.82
CA GLY A 76 -2.04 3.71 -2.87
C GLY A 76 -1.21 2.88 -3.83
N VAL A 77 -0.24 3.50 -4.48
CA VAL A 77 0.74 2.85 -5.35
C VAL A 77 2.14 3.25 -4.91
N PHE A 78 3.01 2.28 -4.69
CA PHE A 78 4.45 2.50 -4.54
C PHE A 78 5.09 2.38 -5.92
N SER A 79 5.81 3.40 -6.38
CA SER A 79 6.42 3.39 -7.71
C SER A 79 7.52 2.33 -7.85
N ALA A 80 8.32 2.16 -6.80
CA ALA A 80 9.27 1.07 -6.67
C ALA A 80 9.39 0.66 -5.21
N ILE A 81 9.74 -0.60 -4.99
CA ILE A 81 9.90 -1.23 -3.68
C ILE A 81 11.30 -1.84 -3.60
N GLY A 82 11.82 -2.04 -2.39
CA GLY A 82 13.16 -2.64 -2.23
C GLY A 82 14.33 -1.68 -2.46
N LEU A 83 14.10 -0.37 -2.56
CA LEU A 83 15.15 0.61 -2.91
C LEU A 83 16.13 0.91 -1.76
N LYS A 84 15.64 0.97 -0.52
CA LYS A 84 16.44 1.24 0.68
C LYS A 84 16.36 0.09 1.67
N GLU A 85 15.14 -0.36 1.94
CA GLU A 85 14.84 -1.48 2.81
C GLU A 85 14.30 -2.65 1.97
N GLY A 86 14.63 -3.88 2.37
CA GLY A 86 14.23 -5.08 1.64
C GLY A 86 12.70 -5.26 1.63
N PHE A 87 12.13 -5.51 0.46
CA PHE A 87 10.73 -5.88 0.32
C PHE A 87 10.58 -7.41 0.40
N ILE A 88 10.40 -7.93 1.62
CA ILE A 88 10.46 -9.36 1.91
C ILE A 88 9.15 -10.05 1.57
N ASN A 89 9.25 -11.15 0.81
CA ASN A 89 8.14 -12.02 0.48
C ASN A 89 8.56 -13.47 0.70
N TYR A 90 7.66 -14.29 1.23
CA TYR A 90 7.84 -15.74 1.24
C TYR A 90 7.33 -16.31 -0.07
N LYS A 91 8.20 -16.98 -0.81
CA LYS A 91 7.81 -17.74 -2.00
C LYS A 91 7.46 -19.15 -1.57
N LEU A 92 6.18 -19.50 -1.66
CA LEU A 92 5.75 -20.89 -1.52
C LEU A 92 6.12 -21.63 -2.81
N ILE A 93 6.89 -22.71 -2.68
CA ILE A 93 7.36 -23.54 -3.79
C ILE A 93 6.94 -24.97 -3.48
N ASP A 94 6.37 -25.64 -4.47
CA ASP A 94 6.17 -27.08 -4.42
C ASP A 94 7.45 -27.79 -4.90
N GLU A 95 7.99 -28.66 -4.06
CA GLU A 95 9.10 -29.53 -4.43
C GLU A 95 8.60 -30.94 -4.73
N VAL A 96 8.93 -31.45 -5.91
CA VAL A 96 8.61 -32.81 -6.33
C VAL A 96 9.87 -33.65 -6.29
N HIS A 97 9.87 -34.70 -5.46
CA HIS A 97 10.97 -35.64 -5.35
C HIS A 97 10.53 -37.03 -5.82
N TYR A 98 11.29 -37.61 -6.74
CA TYR A 98 11.08 -38.99 -7.20
C TYR A 98 12.19 -39.89 -6.65
N SER A 99 11.81 -40.97 -6.00
CA SER A 99 12.72 -42.04 -5.59
C SER A 99 12.54 -43.25 -6.49
N ALA A 100 13.60 -43.59 -7.24
CA ALA A 100 13.61 -44.77 -8.11
C ALA A 100 13.60 -46.08 -7.31
N GLU A 101 14.26 -46.13 -6.15
CA GLU A 101 14.31 -47.31 -5.28
C GLU A 101 12.93 -47.70 -4.74
N TYR A 102 12.07 -46.69 -4.48
CA TYR A 102 10.72 -46.90 -3.95
C TYR A 102 9.61 -46.70 -4.99
N GLU A 103 9.97 -46.43 -6.26
CA GLU A 103 9.04 -46.06 -7.35
C GLU A 103 7.99 -45.02 -6.93
N ARG A 104 8.41 -44.05 -6.10
CA ARG A 104 7.49 -43.13 -5.42
C ARG A 104 7.85 -41.68 -5.69
N THR A 105 6.82 -40.91 -6.02
CA THR A 105 6.86 -39.45 -6.07
C THR A 105 6.28 -38.86 -4.79
N THR A 106 6.96 -37.89 -4.19
CA THR A 106 6.46 -37.07 -3.09
C THR A 106 6.42 -35.60 -3.52
N ARG A 107 5.41 -34.87 -3.05
CA ARG A 107 5.27 -33.42 -3.22
C ARG A 107 5.25 -32.78 -1.84
N ARG A 108 6.02 -31.71 -1.65
CA ARG A 108 6.06 -30.92 -0.41
C ARG A 108 5.90 -29.45 -0.72
#